data_AF-A0A453I5P1-F1
#
_entry.id   AF-A0A453I5P1-F1
#
_cell.length_a   1.000
_cell.length_b   1.000
_cell.length_c   1.000
_cell.angle_alpha   90.00
_cell.angle_beta   90.00
_cell.angle_gamma   90.00
#
_symmetry.space_group_name_H-M   'P 1'
#
loop_
_entity.id
_entity.type
_entity.pdbx_description
1 polymer ?
#
loop_
_entity_poly.entity_id
_entity_poly.type
_entity_poly.pdbx_seq_one_letter_code
_entity_poly.pdbx_strand_id
1 'polypeptide(L)'
;PPRPKHRYSSSVDGSGLFSAAGSAARRDAAAAQALADVLEAKKAMSPEQLAELAAIDPKRAKRILANRQSAARSKERKARYMTELERKVQTLQTEATTLSAQLTLFQ
;
A
#
# COMPACT_ATOMS: atom_id res chain seq x y z
N PRO A 1 21.89 -6.25 27.17
CA PRO A 1 22.06 -7.29 26.13
C PRO A 1 21.75 -6.71 24.72
N PRO A 2 22.61 -6.89 23.71
CA PRO A 2 22.36 -6.38 22.36
C PRO A 2 21.27 -7.22 21.65
N ARG A 3 20.36 -6.54 20.93
CA ARG A 3 19.21 -7.16 20.25
C ARG A 3 19.63 -7.92 18.98
N PRO A 4 19.05 -9.10 18.69
CA PRO A 4 19.30 -9.82 17.44
C PRO A 4 18.93 -8.99 16.21
N LYS A 5 19.88 -8.86 15.26
CA LYS A 5 19.67 -8.19 13.97
C LYS A 5 18.96 -9.15 12.99
N HIS A 6 17.74 -8.82 12.58
CA HIS A 6 16.98 -9.58 11.59
C HIS A 6 17.60 -9.37 10.19
N ARG A 7 17.98 -10.46 9.51
CA ARG A 7 18.45 -10.45 8.12
C ARG A 7 17.28 -10.07 7.19
N TYR A 8 17.57 -9.25 6.17
CA TYR A 8 16.62 -8.84 5.14
C TYR A 8 16.09 -10.06 4.37
N SER A 9 14.76 -10.18 4.28
CA SER A 9 14.07 -11.08 3.36
C SER A 9 13.85 -10.33 2.05
N SER A 10 14.36 -10.84 0.93
CA SER A 10 13.96 -10.38 -0.41
C SER A 10 12.52 -10.81 -0.66
N SER A 11 11.61 -9.84 -0.77
CA SER A 11 10.23 -10.08 -1.20
C SER A 11 10.19 -9.95 -2.72
N VAL A 12 9.71 -10.98 -3.40
CA VAL A 12 9.32 -10.90 -4.81
C VAL A 12 7.93 -10.28 -4.88
N ASP A 13 7.79 -9.15 -5.56
CA ASP A 13 6.53 -8.42 -5.63
C ASP A 13 5.55 -9.16 -6.55
N GLY A 14 4.41 -9.57 -6.01
CA GLY A 14 3.35 -10.31 -6.71
C GLY A 14 2.55 -9.44 -7.70
N SER A 15 3.22 -8.90 -8.71
CA SER A 15 2.63 -8.04 -9.76
C SER A 15 1.77 -8.79 -10.79
N GLY A 16 1.43 -10.06 -10.55
CA GLY A 16 0.76 -10.93 -11.52
C GLY A 16 -0.73 -10.64 -11.79
N LEU A 17 -1.39 -9.75 -11.05
CA LEU A 17 -2.85 -9.57 -11.17
C LEU A 17 -3.26 -8.61 -12.31
N PHE A 18 -2.39 -7.70 -12.74
CA PHE A 18 -2.77 -6.62 -13.66
C PHE A 18 -2.56 -6.95 -15.15
N SER A 19 -1.77 -7.97 -15.48
CA SER A 19 -1.45 -8.30 -16.88
C SER A 19 -2.55 -9.05 -17.65
N ALA A 20 -3.62 -9.50 -16.99
CA ALA A 20 -4.67 -10.33 -17.61
C ALA A 20 -5.88 -9.53 -18.16
N ALA A 21 -5.86 -8.19 -18.09
CA ALA A 21 -6.98 -7.33 -18.48
C ALA A 21 -7.12 -7.08 -20.01
N GLY A 22 -6.42 -7.85 -20.85
CA GLY A 22 -6.33 -7.63 -22.30
C GLY A 22 -7.27 -8.40 -23.22
N SER A 23 -8.40 -8.99 -22.78
CA SER A 23 -9.36 -9.61 -23.73
C SER A 23 -10.83 -9.57 -23.30
N ALA A 24 -11.50 -8.53 -23.80
CA ALA A 24 -12.89 -8.41 -24.28
C ALA A 24 -14.04 -9.22 -23.60
N ALA A 25 -14.89 -8.47 -22.89
CA ALA A 25 -16.35 -8.39 -23.04
C ALA A 25 -17.27 -9.55 -22.59
N ARG A 26 -16.76 -10.69 -22.09
CA ARG A 26 -17.57 -11.69 -21.35
C ARG A 26 -17.09 -11.97 -19.93
N ARG A 27 -16.00 -11.30 -19.52
CA ARG A 27 -15.31 -11.53 -18.25
C ARG A 27 -15.74 -10.59 -17.12
N ASP A 28 -16.58 -9.59 -17.40
CA ASP A 28 -16.82 -8.50 -16.45
C ASP A 28 -17.58 -8.94 -15.19
N ALA A 29 -18.56 -9.84 -15.28
CA ALA A 29 -19.31 -10.30 -14.10
C ALA A 29 -18.48 -11.23 -13.19
N ALA A 30 -17.76 -12.20 -13.77
CA ALA A 30 -16.91 -13.12 -13.00
C ALA A 30 -15.65 -12.43 -12.47
N ALA A 31 -15.07 -11.49 -13.24
CA ALA A 31 -13.95 -10.68 -12.77
C ALA A 31 -14.41 -9.68 -11.70
N ALA A 32 -15.59 -9.05 -11.84
CA ALA A 32 -16.16 -8.19 -10.81
C ALA A 32 -16.47 -8.98 -9.53
N GLN A 33 -17.00 -10.22 -9.64
CA GLN A 33 -17.23 -11.09 -8.50
C GLN A 33 -15.91 -11.48 -7.83
N ALA A 34 -14.90 -11.92 -8.58
CA ALA A 34 -13.59 -12.24 -8.01
C ALA A 34 -12.93 -11.01 -7.35
N LEU A 35 -13.12 -9.82 -7.91
CA LEU A 35 -12.61 -8.57 -7.35
C LEU A 35 -13.39 -8.17 -6.09
N ALA A 36 -14.72 -8.38 -6.07
CA ALA A 36 -15.56 -8.21 -4.89
C ALA A 36 -15.17 -9.18 -3.77
N ASP A 37 -14.94 -10.45 -4.09
CA ASP A 37 -14.49 -11.47 -3.13
C ASP A 37 -13.09 -11.14 -2.57
N VAL A 38 -12.19 -10.61 -3.41
CA VAL A 38 -10.87 -10.12 -2.96
C VAL A 38 -11.00 -8.88 -2.07
N LEU A 39 -11.93 -7.97 -2.39
CA LEU A 39 -12.20 -6.78 -1.57
C LEU A 39 -12.85 -7.18 -0.22
N GLU A 40 -13.73 -8.16 -0.24
CA GLU A 40 -14.38 -8.72 0.95
C GLU A 40 -13.40 -9.49 1.83
N ALA A 41 -12.48 -10.26 1.22
CA ALA A 41 -11.35 -10.88 1.92
C ALA A 41 -10.38 -9.85 2.53
N LYS A 42 -10.34 -8.63 1.98
CA LYS A 42 -9.58 -7.49 2.54
C LYS A 42 -10.39 -6.66 3.53
N LYS A 43 -11.68 -6.94 3.72
CA LYS A 43 -12.51 -6.25 4.71
C LYS A 43 -12.08 -6.68 6.10
N ALA A 44 -11.76 -5.69 6.93
CA ALA A 44 -11.45 -5.96 8.33
C ALA A 44 -12.71 -6.54 9.02
N MET A 45 -12.55 -7.62 9.80
CA MET A 45 -13.64 -8.16 10.63
C MET A 45 -14.33 -7.04 11.41
N SER A 46 -15.65 -7.09 11.53
CA SER A 46 -16.41 -6.10 12.29
C SER A 46 -15.99 -6.10 13.77
N PRO A 47 -16.27 -5.03 14.52
CA PRO A 47 -16.04 -4.99 15.97
C PRO A 47 -16.75 -6.14 16.70
N GLU A 48 -17.97 -6.48 16.28
CA GLU A 48 -18.79 -7.56 16.84
C GLU A 48 -18.13 -8.93 16.60
N GLN A 49 -17.71 -9.22 15.37
CA GLN A 49 -16.98 -10.45 15.03
C GLN A 49 -15.66 -10.57 15.81
N LEU A 50 -14.99 -9.44 16.07
CA LEU A 50 -13.81 -9.41 16.91
C LEU A 50 -14.11 -9.64 18.39
N ALA A 51 -15.25 -9.16 18.89
CA ALA A 51 -15.67 -9.36 20.27
C ALA A 51 -16.04 -10.83 20.52
N GLU A 52 -16.77 -11.45 19.61
CA GLU A 52 -17.04 -12.90 19.61
C GLU A 52 -15.73 -13.70 19.55
N LEU A 53 -14.82 -13.31 18.66
CA LEU A 53 -13.51 -13.96 18.58
C LEU A 53 -12.68 -13.75 19.85
N ALA A 54 -12.81 -12.62 20.54
CA ALA A 54 -12.09 -12.38 21.78
C ALA A 54 -12.58 -13.29 22.92
N ALA A 55 -13.86 -13.69 22.90
CA ALA A 55 -14.42 -14.65 23.85
C ALA A 55 -13.84 -16.07 23.64
N ILE A 56 -13.50 -16.43 22.40
CA ILE A 56 -12.94 -17.76 22.05
C ILE A 56 -11.40 -17.76 22.11
N ASP A 57 -10.75 -16.78 21.49
CA ASP A 57 -9.30 -16.61 21.41
C ASP A 57 -8.88 -15.13 21.56
N PRO A 58 -8.63 -14.67 22.79
CA PRO A 58 -8.26 -13.29 23.06
C PRO A 58 -6.88 -12.92 22.49
N LYS A 59 -5.98 -13.89 22.28
CA LYS A 59 -4.62 -13.63 21.74
C LYS A 59 -4.73 -13.30 20.26
N ARG A 60 -5.53 -14.05 19.51
CA ARG A 60 -5.78 -13.78 18.09
C ARG A 60 -6.51 -12.46 17.89
N ALA A 61 -7.53 -12.15 18.70
CA ALA A 61 -8.25 -10.87 18.63
C ALA A 61 -7.29 -9.67 18.85
N LYS A 62 -6.44 -9.72 19.88
CA LYS A 62 -5.40 -8.71 20.13
C LYS A 62 -4.42 -8.56 18.96
N ARG A 63 -3.98 -9.67 18.36
CA ARG A 63 -3.08 -9.65 17.19
C ARG A 63 -3.71 -8.93 15.99
N ILE A 64 -5.00 -9.17 15.75
CA ILE A 64 -5.74 -8.51 14.66
C ILE A 64 -5.81 -7.00 14.91
N LEU A 65 -6.16 -6.57 16.13
CA LEU A 65 -6.20 -5.15 16.49
C LEU A 65 -4.83 -4.46 16.33
N ALA A 66 -3.78 -5.09 16.84
CA ALA A 66 -2.42 -4.56 16.70
C ALA A 66 -1.99 -4.47 15.23
N ASN A 67 -2.32 -5.47 14.41
CA ASN A 67 -2.03 -5.46 12.98
C ASN A 67 -2.83 -4.38 12.23
N ARG A 68 -4.10 -4.14 12.58
CA ARG A 68 -4.89 -3.03 12.03
C ARG A 68 -4.22 -1.69 12.29
N GLN A 69 -3.81 -1.46 13.53
CA GLN A 69 -3.16 -0.22 13.92
C GLN A 69 -1.80 -0.03 13.22
N SER A 70 -1.00 -1.10 13.11
CA SER A 70 0.28 -1.01 12.41
C SER A 70 0.10 -0.81 10.91
N ALA A 71 -0.86 -1.52 10.28
CA ALA A 71 -1.20 -1.35 8.88
C ALA A 71 -1.69 0.08 8.57
N ALA A 72 -2.53 0.66 9.43
CA ALA A 72 -2.98 2.05 9.31
C ALA A 72 -1.81 3.03 9.34
N ARG A 73 -0.92 2.91 10.33
CA ARG A 73 0.30 3.75 10.42
C ARG A 73 1.25 3.54 9.23
N SER A 74 1.37 2.32 8.72
CA SER A 74 2.18 2.04 7.53
C SER A 74 1.59 2.68 6.28
N LYS A 75 0.26 2.63 6.10
CA LYS A 75 -0.42 3.31 4.99
C LYS A 75 -0.24 4.82 5.07
N GLU A 76 -0.43 5.40 6.25
CA GLU A 76 -0.22 6.83 6.49
C GLU A 76 1.22 7.26 6.16
N ARG A 77 2.22 6.54 6.67
CA ARG A 77 3.63 6.80 6.35
C ARG A 77 3.91 6.76 4.85
N LYS A 78 3.38 5.74 4.14
CA LYS A 78 3.56 5.62 2.69
C LYS A 78 2.87 6.77 1.96
N ALA A 79 1.66 7.16 2.37
CA ALA A 79 0.95 8.31 1.80
C ALA A 79 1.77 9.61 1.95
N ARG A 80 2.27 9.88 3.16
CA ARG A 80 3.14 11.03 3.41
C ARG A 80 4.40 11.00 2.54
N TYR A 81 5.10 9.87 2.49
CA TYR A 81 6.30 9.72 1.67
C TYR A 81 6.03 9.92 0.17
N MET A 82 4.90 9.42 -0.34
CA MET A 82 4.50 9.68 -1.73
C MET A 82 4.30 11.19 -1.97
N THR A 83 3.58 11.89 -1.10
CA THR A 83 3.39 13.35 -1.23
C THR A 83 4.70 14.14 -1.12
N GLU A 84 5.65 13.69 -0.29
CA GLU A 84 6.98 14.29 -0.19
C GLU A 84 7.78 14.11 -1.48
N LEU A 85 7.72 12.91 -2.08
CA LEU A 85 8.35 12.64 -3.37
C LEU A 85 7.73 13.48 -4.48
N GLU A 86 6.41 13.59 -4.56
CA GLU A 86 5.71 14.42 -5.54
C GLU A 86 6.15 15.88 -5.46
N ARG A 87 6.23 16.45 -4.24
CA ARG A 87 6.75 17.79 -4.01
C ARG A 87 8.20 17.93 -4.45
N LYS A 88 9.06 16.96 -4.11
CA LYS A 88 10.47 16.97 -4.48
C LYS A 88 10.65 16.93 -6.01
N VAL A 89 9.85 16.14 -6.71
CA VAL A 89 9.85 16.10 -8.18
C VAL A 89 9.49 17.47 -8.75
N GLN A 90 8.41 18.10 -8.27
CA GLN A 90 8.01 19.44 -8.72
C GLN A 90 9.10 20.49 -8.45
N THR A 91 9.72 20.47 -7.27
CA THR A 91 10.82 21.36 -6.92
C THR A 91 12.00 21.17 -7.87
N LEU A 92 12.46 19.93 -8.08
CA LEU A 92 13.58 19.64 -8.98
C LEU A 92 13.28 20.02 -10.43
N GLN A 93 12.05 19.81 -10.91
CA GLN A 93 11.63 20.25 -12.25
C GLN A 93 11.68 21.78 -12.37
N THR A 94 11.24 22.50 -11.34
CA THR A 94 11.26 23.98 -11.31
C THR A 94 12.70 24.50 -11.30
N GLU A 95 13.57 23.91 -10.49
CA GLU A 95 15.00 24.25 -10.45
C GLU A 95 15.66 24.00 -11.81
N ALA A 96 15.43 22.83 -12.41
CA ALA A 96 15.98 22.49 -13.72
C ALA A 96 15.51 23.46 -14.81
N THR A 97 14.22 23.84 -14.81
CA THR A 97 13.67 24.82 -15.75
C THR A 97 14.32 26.19 -15.56
N THR A 98 14.47 26.63 -14.30
CA THR A 98 15.09 27.91 -13.97
C THR A 98 16.56 27.96 -14.42
N LEU A 99 17.33 26.91 -14.13
CA LEU A 99 18.72 26.81 -14.56
C LEU A 99 18.86 26.75 -16.08
N SER A 100 17.95 26.03 -16.77
CA SER A 100 17.95 25.97 -18.23
C SER A 100 17.69 27.35 -18.84
N ALA A 101 16.72 28.11 -18.31
CA ALA A 101 16.45 29.47 -18.75
C ALA A 101 17.66 30.40 -18.52
N GLN A 102 18.34 30.27 -17.38
CA GLN A 102 19.57 31.04 -17.10
C GLN A 102 20.68 30.69 -18.09
N LEU A 103 20.89 29.41 -18.42
CA LEU A 103 21.89 29.00 -19.40
C LEU A 103 21.59 29.57 -20.79
N THR A 104 20.32 29.58 -21.21
CA THR A 104 19.92 30.17 -22.50
C THR A 104 20.20 31.66 -22.59
N LEU A 105 20.21 32.40 -21.47
CA LEU A 105 20.58 33.83 -21.48
C LEU A 105 22.08 34.07 -21.70
N PHE A 106 22.93 33.07 -21.45
CA PHE A 106 24.38 33.16 -21.58
C PHE A 106 24.95 32.37 -22.78
N GLN A 107 24.10 31.74 -23.58
CA GLN A 107 24.45 31.04 -24.83
C GLN A 107 24.11 31.92 -26.03
#